data_AF-A0A231RMI1-F1
#
_entry.id   AF-A0A231RMI1-F1
#
_cell.length_a   1.000
_cell.length_b   1.000
_cell.length_c   1.000
_cell.angle_alpha   90.00
_cell.angle_beta   90.00
_cell.angle_gamma   90.00
#
_symmetry.space_group_name_H-M   'P 1'
#
loop_
_entity.id
_entity.type
_entity.pdbx_description
1 polymer ?
#
loop_
_entity_poly.entity_id
_entity_poly.type
_entity_poly.pdbx_seq_one_letter_code
_entity_poly.pdbx_strand_id
1 'polypeptide(L)'
;MKLYGMRLNPAFEGRFERFLEDNYVSIGYPGIGDLEEADKDEIERRLSGLGGYAGHELRAAAEEIHLFASGVRDGDYLLFADGDTVVLGDVGDYFYAESSDVPADGACHRRGVTWLHRIARSELNGLVQDLLDASGVIQAFPYPIQLAQLDRWLSPQGVQPPGADRPKVDDETIAEALEVLKMALRSDDPDRRERAAAAILGYAK
;
A
#
# COMPACT_ATOMS: atom_id res chain seq x y z
N MET A 1 6.56 3.31 -9.58
CA MET A 1 5.33 3.18 -8.78
C MET A 1 4.92 1.72 -8.72
N LYS A 2 5.14 1.14 -7.54
CA LYS A 2 4.76 -0.20 -7.13
C LYS A 2 3.79 -0.08 -5.94
N LEU A 3 3.18 -1.20 -5.58
CA LEU A 3 2.32 -1.33 -4.41
C LEU A 3 2.96 -2.31 -3.43
N TYR A 4 2.93 -1.97 -2.15
CA TYR A 4 3.35 -2.86 -1.07
C TYR A 4 2.23 -3.03 -0.06
N GLY A 5 2.11 -4.22 0.49
CA GLY A 5 1.29 -4.50 1.66
C GLY A 5 2.18 -4.57 2.88
N MET A 6 1.79 -3.90 3.95
CA MET A 6 2.51 -3.92 5.22
C MET A 6 1.55 -4.15 6.37
N ARG A 7 1.95 -5.04 7.27
CA ARG A 7 1.27 -5.29 8.53
C ARG A 7 2.02 -4.64 9.67
N LEU A 8 1.32 -4.32 10.74
CA LEU A 8 1.96 -3.88 11.97
C LEU A 8 2.88 -5.00 12.47
N ASN A 9 4.18 -4.70 12.64
CA ASN A 9 5.10 -5.63 13.30
C ASN A 9 4.55 -5.93 14.70
N PRO A 10 4.48 -7.21 15.14
CA PRO A 10 3.98 -7.56 16.47
C PRO A 10 4.65 -6.81 17.63
N ALA A 11 5.92 -6.41 17.48
CA ALA A 11 6.62 -5.58 18.46
C ALA A 11 5.99 -4.19 18.65
N PHE A 12 5.12 -3.76 17.74
CA PHE A 12 4.43 -2.48 17.73
C PHE A 12 2.93 -2.57 18.00
N GLU A 13 2.45 -3.67 18.58
CA GLU A 13 1.03 -3.82 18.94
C GLU A 13 0.48 -2.58 19.65
N GLY A 14 -0.68 -2.08 19.20
CA GLY A 14 -1.31 -0.87 19.73
C GLY A 14 -0.71 0.46 19.25
N ARG A 15 0.32 0.46 18.39
CA ARG A 15 0.92 1.69 17.83
C ARG A 15 0.38 2.10 16.46
N PHE A 16 -0.62 1.39 15.92
CA PHE A 16 -1.15 1.64 14.58
C PHE A 16 -1.56 3.11 14.38
N GLU A 17 -2.44 3.65 15.24
CA GLU A 17 -2.90 5.04 15.15
C GLU A 17 -1.76 6.05 15.30
N ARG A 18 -0.75 5.76 16.13
CA ARG A 18 0.42 6.64 16.27
C ARG A 18 1.21 6.77 14.97
N PHE A 19 1.37 5.68 14.22
CA PHE A 19 2.01 5.72 12.90
C PHE A 19 1.21 6.56 11.90
N LEU A 20 -0.13 6.55 12.01
CA LEU A 20 -0.99 7.41 11.22
C LEU A 20 -0.82 8.88 11.58
N GLU A 21 -0.88 9.21 12.88
CA GLU A 21 -0.72 10.57 13.41
C GLU A 21 0.65 11.18 13.09
N ASP A 22 1.72 10.39 13.26
CA ASP A 22 3.10 10.83 13.05
C ASP A 22 3.54 10.74 11.56
N ASN A 23 2.67 10.26 10.66
CA ASN A 23 2.91 10.16 9.21
C ASN A 23 4.15 9.34 8.81
N TYR A 24 4.36 8.19 9.45
CA TYR A 24 5.42 7.26 9.06
C TYR A 24 5.06 5.81 9.39
N VAL A 25 5.75 4.88 8.73
CA VAL A 25 5.76 3.46 9.11
C VAL A 25 7.16 3.02 9.51
N SER A 26 7.24 1.97 10.33
CA SER A 26 8.51 1.35 10.68
C SER A 26 8.44 -0.16 10.58
N ILE A 27 9.51 -0.76 10.08
CA ILE A 27 9.66 -2.22 9.96
C ILE A 27 10.16 -2.87 11.26
N GLY A 28 10.68 -2.10 12.21
CA GLY A 28 11.31 -2.64 13.42
C GLY A 28 12.79 -2.92 13.20
N TYR A 29 13.29 -3.96 13.87
CA TYR A 29 14.68 -4.44 13.83
C TYR A 29 15.73 -3.47 14.41
N PRO A 30 15.62 -3.08 15.69
CA PRO A 30 16.67 -2.27 16.32
C PRO A 30 17.99 -3.04 16.49
N GLY A 31 19.11 -2.31 16.49
CA GLY A 31 20.46 -2.81 16.76
C GLY A 31 21.28 -3.14 15.52
N ILE A 32 20.74 -2.98 14.31
CA ILE A 32 21.45 -3.24 13.04
C ILE A 32 22.01 -1.95 12.38
N GLY A 33 21.81 -0.79 13.02
CA GLY A 33 22.32 0.49 12.56
C GLY A 33 21.72 0.92 11.23
N ASP A 34 22.17 2.06 10.69
CA ASP A 34 21.63 2.60 9.44
C ASP A 34 21.87 1.68 8.23
N LEU A 35 20.83 1.53 7.39
CA LEU A 35 20.75 0.63 6.25
C LEU A 35 20.68 1.36 4.90
N GLU A 36 20.81 2.69 4.86
CA GLU A 36 20.69 3.48 3.61
C GLU A 36 21.58 2.94 2.47
N GLU A 37 22.80 2.51 2.80
CA GLU A 37 23.77 1.92 1.86
C GLU A 37 23.98 0.41 2.03
N ALA A 38 23.21 -0.24 2.92
CA ALA A 38 23.41 -1.65 3.23
C ALA A 38 22.75 -2.54 2.15
N ASP A 39 23.54 -3.45 1.59
CA ASP A 39 23.00 -4.53 0.78
C ASP A 39 22.42 -5.65 1.65
N LYS A 40 21.83 -6.65 0.99
CA LYS A 40 21.20 -7.77 1.67
C LYS A 40 22.19 -8.61 2.49
N ASP A 41 23.40 -8.82 1.99
CA ASP A 41 24.42 -9.65 2.68
C ASP A 41 24.93 -8.92 3.93
N GLU A 42 25.07 -7.60 3.86
CA GLU A 42 25.37 -6.74 4.99
C GLU A 42 24.29 -6.84 6.07
N ILE A 43 23.02 -6.69 5.67
CA ILE A 43 21.87 -6.80 6.58
C ILE A 43 21.84 -8.17 7.25
N GLU A 44 22.01 -9.26 6.48
CA GLU A 44 22.04 -10.63 7.01
C GLU A 44 23.15 -10.79 8.06
N ARG A 45 24.34 -10.26 7.78
CA ARG A 45 25.48 -10.33 8.72
C ARG A 45 25.22 -9.52 10.00
N ARG A 46 24.64 -8.33 9.91
CA ARG A 46 24.31 -7.51 11.08
C ARG A 46 23.21 -8.16 11.93
N LEU A 47 22.16 -8.66 11.29
CA LEU A 47 21.05 -9.33 11.98
C LEU A 47 21.51 -10.61 12.70
N SER A 48 22.37 -11.40 12.05
CA SER A 48 22.99 -12.59 12.67
C SER A 48 23.81 -12.25 13.92
N GLY A 49 24.48 -11.07 13.92
CA GLY A 49 25.28 -10.59 15.05
C GLY A 49 24.48 -10.27 16.32
N LEU A 50 23.17 -9.97 16.20
CA LEU A 50 22.29 -9.74 17.34
C LEU A 50 21.86 -11.05 18.05
N GLY A 51 22.01 -12.18 17.36
CA GLY A 51 21.43 -13.46 17.78
C GLY A 51 19.91 -13.52 17.57
N GLY A 52 19.33 -14.70 17.74
CA GLY A 52 17.88 -14.91 17.62
C GLY A 52 17.38 -15.30 16.23
N TYR A 53 18.16 -15.05 15.17
CA TYR A 53 17.83 -15.46 13.81
C TYR A 53 18.86 -16.45 13.26
N ALA A 54 18.41 -17.49 12.56
CA ALA A 54 19.30 -18.45 11.90
C ALA A 54 18.71 -19.05 10.62
N GLY A 55 19.59 -19.51 9.73
CA GLY A 55 19.21 -20.30 8.55
C GLY A 55 18.23 -19.56 7.64
N HIS A 56 17.08 -20.19 7.35
CA HIS A 56 16.08 -19.64 6.45
C HIS A 56 15.40 -18.38 7.02
N GLU A 57 15.14 -18.35 8.32
CA GLU A 57 14.47 -17.21 8.98
C GLU A 57 15.32 -15.94 8.89
N LEU A 58 16.63 -16.07 9.13
CA LEU A 58 17.60 -14.99 8.97
C LEU A 58 17.59 -14.41 7.56
N ARG A 59 17.60 -15.27 6.53
CA ARG A 59 17.57 -14.83 5.12
C ARG A 59 16.26 -14.14 4.76
N ALA A 60 15.13 -14.69 5.21
CA ALA A 60 13.83 -14.10 4.97
C ALA A 60 13.69 -12.72 5.62
N ALA A 61 14.15 -12.57 6.87
CA ALA A 61 14.19 -11.28 7.55
C ALA A 61 15.10 -10.28 6.83
N ALA A 62 16.30 -10.71 6.39
CA ALA A 62 17.19 -9.84 5.62
C ALA A 62 16.58 -9.38 4.28
N GLU A 63 15.86 -10.26 3.58
CA GLU A 63 15.11 -9.90 2.36
C GLU A 63 14.05 -8.84 2.63
N GLU A 64 13.28 -9.02 3.70
CA GLU A 64 12.21 -8.12 4.10
C GLU A 64 12.74 -6.74 4.52
N ILE A 65 13.80 -6.71 5.34
CA ILE A 65 14.47 -5.49 5.76
C ILE A 65 15.05 -4.75 4.55
N HIS A 66 15.72 -5.47 3.64
CA HIS A 66 16.27 -4.88 2.42
C HIS A 66 15.17 -4.35 1.49
N LEU A 67 14.04 -5.07 1.37
CA LEU A 67 12.87 -4.60 0.63
C LEU A 67 12.37 -3.27 1.18
N PHE A 68 12.26 -3.14 2.50
CA PHE A 68 11.85 -1.88 3.12
C PHE A 68 12.89 -0.77 2.95
N ALA A 69 14.17 -1.01 3.25
CA ALA A 69 15.20 0.02 3.24
C ALA A 69 15.56 0.49 1.82
N SER A 70 15.66 -0.43 0.86
CA SER A 70 16.18 -0.13 -0.48
C SER A 70 15.23 -0.50 -1.63
N GLY A 71 14.27 -1.40 -1.40
CA GLY A 71 13.34 -1.86 -2.42
C GLY A 71 12.17 -0.91 -2.67
N VAL A 72 11.52 -0.45 -1.60
CA VAL A 72 10.50 0.60 -1.62
C VAL A 72 11.14 1.92 -2.00
N ARG A 73 10.50 2.71 -2.87
CA ARG A 73 11.01 4.01 -3.33
C ARG A 73 10.00 5.12 -3.06
N ASP A 74 10.51 6.35 -3.04
CA ASP A 74 9.67 7.55 -3.04
C ASP A 74 8.68 7.51 -4.21
N GLY A 75 7.41 7.81 -3.92
CA GLY A 75 6.29 7.73 -4.86
C GLY A 75 5.75 6.31 -5.13
N ASP A 76 6.16 5.30 -4.35
CA ASP A 76 5.46 4.00 -4.31
C ASP A 76 4.29 4.05 -3.31
N TYR A 77 3.32 3.15 -3.46
CA TYR A 77 2.17 3.06 -2.55
C TYR A 77 2.33 1.96 -1.51
N LEU A 78 1.79 2.22 -0.32
CA LEU A 78 1.73 1.28 0.79
C LEU A 78 0.29 1.11 1.27
N LEU A 79 -0.13 -0.13 1.45
CA LEU A 79 -1.32 -0.49 2.22
C LEU A 79 -0.86 -0.95 3.60
N PHE A 80 -1.16 -0.17 4.63
CA PHE A 80 -0.83 -0.48 6.01
C PHE A 80 -2.05 -1.03 6.74
N ALA A 81 -1.98 -2.27 7.19
CA ALA A 81 -3.12 -2.99 7.75
C ALA A 81 -2.97 -3.32 9.24
N ASP A 82 -4.08 -3.15 9.96
CA ASP A 82 -4.29 -3.63 11.33
C ASP A 82 -5.72 -4.17 11.46
N GLY A 83 -5.85 -5.49 11.61
CA GLY A 83 -7.13 -6.20 11.56
C GLY A 83 -7.89 -5.96 10.25
N ASP A 84 -9.12 -5.43 10.37
CA ASP A 84 -10.01 -5.13 9.23
C ASP A 84 -9.80 -3.71 8.67
N THR A 85 -8.94 -2.92 9.29
CA THR A 85 -8.58 -1.59 8.82
C THR A 85 -7.38 -1.67 7.89
N VAL A 86 -7.48 -1.01 6.73
CA VAL A 86 -6.35 -0.78 5.83
C VAL A 86 -6.23 0.71 5.54
N VAL A 87 -5.02 1.26 5.57
CA VAL A 87 -4.76 2.66 5.18
C VAL A 87 -3.82 2.66 3.98
N LEU A 88 -4.28 3.29 2.90
CA LEU A 88 -3.48 3.55 1.71
C LEU A 88 -2.69 4.83 1.90
N GLY A 89 -1.39 4.79 1.61
CA GLY A 89 -0.50 5.95 1.68
C GLY A 89 0.51 5.99 0.53
N ASP A 90 0.96 7.20 0.21
CA ASP A 90 2.09 7.47 -0.68
C ASP A 90 3.38 7.54 0.14
N VAL A 91 4.39 6.78 -0.27
CA VAL A 91 5.59 6.52 0.53
C VAL A 91 6.71 7.45 0.11
N GLY A 92 7.39 8.04 1.09
CA GLY A 92 8.58 8.85 0.91
C GLY A 92 9.89 8.10 1.13
N ASP A 93 10.95 8.87 1.27
CA ASP A 93 12.30 8.36 1.49
C ASP A 93 12.45 7.56 2.79
N TYR A 94 13.42 6.65 2.76
CA TYR A 94 13.89 5.94 3.95
C TYR A 94 14.71 6.89 4.81
N PHE A 95 14.54 6.79 6.13
CA PHE A 95 15.42 7.46 7.07
C PHE A 95 15.58 6.63 8.34
N TYR A 96 16.72 6.83 8.99
CA TYR A 96 17.09 6.14 10.22
C TYR A 96 17.03 7.07 11.42
N ALA A 97 16.26 6.68 12.43
CA ALA A 97 16.13 7.39 13.69
C ALA A 97 16.95 6.70 14.78
N GLU A 98 18.24 7.07 14.90
CA GLU A 98 19.18 6.48 15.86
C GLU A 98 18.67 6.54 17.32
N SER A 99 17.95 7.60 17.70
CA SER A 99 17.36 7.73 19.04
C SER A 99 16.29 6.67 19.36
N SER A 100 15.73 6.03 18.34
CA SER A 100 14.73 4.95 18.46
C SER A 100 15.35 3.56 18.26
N ASP A 101 16.67 3.48 18.08
CA ASP A 101 17.41 2.22 17.89
C ASP A 101 17.66 1.50 19.22
N VAL A 102 16.57 1.27 19.94
CA VAL A 102 16.58 0.61 21.25
C VAL A 102 15.43 -0.38 21.32
N PRO A 103 15.57 -1.53 22.02
CA PRO A 103 14.52 -2.55 22.08
C PRO A 103 13.17 -2.06 22.63
N ALA A 104 13.17 -1.00 23.44
CA ALA A 104 11.96 -0.44 24.03
C ALA A 104 11.09 0.38 23.06
N ASP A 105 11.69 0.98 22.02
CA ASP A 105 10.95 1.68 20.96
C ASP A 105 10.97 0.85 19.67
N GLY A 106 12.16 0.55 19.15
CA GLY A 106 12.36 -0.31 17.98
C GLY A 106 11.99 0.31 16.64
N ALA A 107 11.36 1.48 16.62
CA ALA A 107 10.92 2.15 15.39
C ALA A 107 12.04 3.00 14.76
N CYS A 108 13.26 2.48 14.62
CA CYS A 108 14.42 3.21 14.10
C CYS A 108 14.44 3.29 12.56
N HIS A 109 14.04 2.23 11.86
CA HIS A 109 13.95 2.20 10.41
C HIS A 109 12.59 2.72 9.94
N ARG A 110 12.55 3.89 9.28
CA ARG A 110 11.30 4.58 8.97
C ARG A 110 11.17 4.93 7.50
N ARG A 111 9.92 5.06 7.06
CA ARG A 111 9.55 5.76 5.83
C ARG A 111 8.42 6.72 6.14
N GLY A 112 8.57 7.97 5.68
CA GLY A 112 7.48 8.94 5.73
C GLY A 112 6.33 8.45 4.84
N VAL A 113 5.10 8.67 5.26
CA VAL A 113 3.92 8.29 4.49
C VAL A 113 2.91 9.41 4.49
N THR A 114 2.47 9.81 3.31
CA THR A 114 1.30 10.68 3.15
C THR A 114 0.07 9.78 3.06
N TRP A 115 -0.70 9.71 4.14
CA TRP A 115 -1.91 8.90 4.19
C TRP A 115 -3.01 9.47 3.29
N LEU A 116 -3.56 8.64 2.40
CA LEU A 116 -4.54 9.04 1.40
C LEU A 116 -5.95 8.63 1.82
N HIS A 117 -6.13 7.35 2.18
CA HIS A 117 -7.45 6.78 2.41
C HIS A 117 -7.43 5.67 3.45
N ARG A 118 -8.46 5.65 4.31
CA ARG A 118 -8.81 4.49 5.15
C ARG A 118 -9.85 3.66 4.40
N ILE A 119 -9.58 2.38 4.22
CA ILE A 119 -10.35 1.44 3.39
C ILE A 119 -10.71 0.25 4.27
N ALA A 120 -11.99 -0.16 4.28
CA ALA A 120 -12.35 -1.40 4.94
C ALA A 120 -11.77 -2.58 4.14
N ARG A 121 -11.16 -3.56 4.82
CA ARG A 121 -10.49 -4.68 4.14
C ARG A 121 -11.40 -5.42 3.16
N SER A 122 -12.69 -5.54 3.46
CA SER A 122 -13.69 -6.15 2.59
C SER A 122 -13.95 -5.42 1.28
N GLU A 123 -13.56 -4.14 1.15
CA GLU A 123 -13.70 -3.36 -0.07
C GLU A 123 -12.54 -3.58 -1.06
N LEU A 124 -11.43 -4.17 -0.59
CA LEU A 124 -10.28 -4.52 -1.40
C LEU A 124 -10.58 -5.79 -2.20
N ASN A 125 -10.01 -5.92 -3.39
CA ASN A 125 -10.17 -7.14 -4.17
C ASN A 125 -9.34 -8.31 -3.59
N GLY A 126 -9.62 -9.53 -4.04
CA GLY A 126 -8.97 -10.74 -3.53
C GLY A 126 -7.44 -10.71 -3.62
N LEU A 127 -6.86 -10.18 -4.70
CA LEU A 127 -5.40 -10.12 -4.87
C LEU A 127 -4.73 -9.22 -3.81
N VAL A 128 -5.39 -8.13 -3.45
CA VAL A 128 -4.90 -7.21 -2.42
C VAL A 128 -5.12 -7.79 -1.02
N GLN A 129 -6.24 -8.49 -0.79
CA GLN A 129 -6.45 -9.20 0.47
C GLN A 129 -5.39 -10.29 0.67
N ASP A 130 -5.08 -11.07 -0.38
CA ASP A 130 -4.02 -12.09 -0.37
C ASP A 130 -2.65 -11.49 -0.06
N LEU A 131 -2.35 -10.30 -0.63
CA LEU A 131 -1.12 -9.54 -0.30
C LEU A 131 -1.03 -9.21 1.19
N LEU A 132 -2.15 -8.81 1.81
CA LEU A 132 -2.19 -8.48 3.24
C LEU A 132 -2.17 -9.72 4.14
N ASP A 133 -2.64 -10.87 3.66
CA ASP A 133 -2.56 -12.17 4.36
C ASP A 133 -1.19 -12.84 4.25
N ALA A 134 -0.39 -12.47 3.26
CA ALA A 134 0.91 -13.08 3.02
C ALA A 134 1.84 -12.93 4.22
N SER A 135 2.66 -13.95 4.51
CA SER A 135 3.58 -13.95 5.65
C SER A 135 4.65 -12.87 5.54
N GLY A 136 4.91 -12.17 6.64
CA GLY A 136 5.88 -11.07 6.72
C GLY A 136 5.24 -9.77 7.22
N VAL A 137 6.08 -8.81 7.61
CA VAL A 137 5.73 -7.42 7.89
C VAL A 137 5.49 -6.65 6.59
N ILE A 138 6.26 -6.87 5.52
CA ILE A 138 6.09 -6.16 4.23
C ILE A 138 6.26 -7.09 3.02
N GLN A 139 5.43 -6.89 2.00
CA GLN A 139 5.53 -7.58 0.73
C GLN A 139 5.22 -6.67 -0.45
N ALA A 140 5.88 -6.94 -1.58
CA ALA A 140 5.55 -6.31 -2.86
C ALA A 140 4.33 -6.98 -3.49
N PHE A 141 3.41 -6.18 -4.04
CA PHE A 141 2.34 -6.71 -4.87
C PHE A 141 2.95 -7.32 -6.15
N PRO A 142 2.75 -8.63 -6.40
CA PRO A 142 3.49 -9.33 -7.46
C PRO A 142 2.90 -9.12 -8.86
N TYR A 143 1.78 -8.39 -8.96
CA TYR A 143 1.04 -8.17 -10.19
C TYR A 143 1.11 -6.71 -10.65
N PRO A 144 0.76 -6.40 -11.92
CA PRO A 144 0.56 -5.02 -12.35
C PRO A 144 -0.41 -4.28 -11.43
N ILE A 145 -0.06 -3.06 -11.02
CA ILE A 145 -0.81 -2.29 -10.01
C ILE A 145 -2.29 -2.05 -10.40
N GLN A 146 -2.61 -2.03 -11.68
CA GLN A 146 -4.00 -1.90 -12.17
C GLN A 146 -4.89 -3.06 -11.70
N LEU A 147 -4.31 -4.25 -11.49
CA LEU A 147 -5.03 -5.40 -10.94
C LEU A 147 -5.35 -5.24 -9.45
N ALA A 148 -4.69 -4.31 -8.74
CA ALA A 148 -5.07 -3.96 -7.38
C ALA A 148 -6.37 -3.11 -7.34
N GLN A 149 -6.79 -2.54 -8.48
CA GLN A 149 -8.03 -1.75 -8.62
C GLN A 149 -8.13 -0.59 -7.63
N LEU A 150 -6.98 -0.01 -7.26
CA LEU A 150 -6.91 1.09 -6.29
C LEU A 150 -7.26 2.46 -6.90
N ASP A 151 -7.50 2.51 -8.21
CA ASP A 151 -7.75 3.75 -8.97
C ASP A 151 -8.91 4.59 -8.39
N ARG A 152 -9.89 3.92 -7.76
CA ARG A 152 -11.04 4.58 -7.12
C ARG A 152 -10.67 5.42 -5.90
N TRP A 153 -9.53 5.13 -5.25
CA TRP A 153 -8.98 5.89 -4.13
C TRP A 153 -7.81 6.78 -4.56
N LEU A 154 -7.11 6.44 -5.64
CA LEU A 154 -5.97 7.23 -6.15
C LEU A 154 -6.38 8.38 -7.08
N SER A 155 -7.62 8.36 -7.59
CA SER A 155 -8.11 9.41 -8.47
C SER A 155 -8.23 10.74 -7.71
N PRO A 156 -7.77 11.89 -8.25
CA PRO A 156 -7.80 13.20 -7.59
C PRO A 156 -9.22 13.74 -7.26
N GLN A 157 -10.28 13.00 -7.58
CA GLN A 157 -11.62 13.26 -7.06
C GLN A 157 -11.87 12.68 -5.66
N GLY A 158 -10.86 12.05 -5.05
CA GLY A 158 -10.90 11.30 -3.79
C GLY A 158 -10.49 12.06 -2.53
N VAL A 159 -9.93 13.27 -2.60
CA VAL A 159 -9.73 14.07 -1.37
C VAL A 159 -11.09 14.59 -0.89
N GLN A 160 -11.80 13.76 -0.13
CA GLN A 160 -13.01 14.15 0.57
C GLN A 160 -12.64 14.61 1.98
N PRO A 161 -12.94 15.86 2.36
CA PRO A 161 -12.99 16.21 3.77
C PRO A 161 -14.07 15.37 4.46
N PRO A 162 -13.88 14.98 5.73
CA PRO A 162 -14.86 14.18 6.45
C PRO A 162 -16.17 14.97 6.60
N GLY A 163 -17.26 14.47 6.01
CA GLY A 163 -18.62 15.01 6.19
C GLY A 163 -19.37 15.48 4.93
N ALA A 164 -18.85 15.29 3.71
CA ALA A 164 -19.58 15.64 2.49
C ALA A 164 -20.37 14.44 1.93
N ASP A 165 -21.64 14.35 2.29
CA ASP A 165 -22.63 13.51 1.62
C ASP A 165 -22.69 13.93 0.14
N ARG A 166 -22.21 13.09 -0.79
CA ARG A 166 -22.36 13.36 -2.23
C ARG A 166 -23.75 12.90 -2.66
N PRO A 167 -24.45 13.68 -3.51
CA PRO A 167 -25.73 13.25 -4.05
C PRO A 167 -25.51 11.98 -4.86
N LYS A 168 -26.21 10.90 -4.49
CA LYS A 168 -26.35 9.75 -5.36
C LYS A 168 -26.93 10.25 -6.68
N VAL A 169 -26.20 10.03 -7.77
CA VAL A 169 -26.76 10.18 -9.11
C VAL A 169 -27.91 9.20 -9.21
N ASP A 170 -29.11 9.70 -9.48
CA ASP A 170 -30.31 8.89 -9.57
C ASP A 170 -30.24 7.89 -10.74
N ASP A 171 -31.01 6.81 -10.61
CA ASP A 171 -31.06 5.74 -11.59
C ASP A 171 -31.53 6.23 -12.99
N GLU A 172 -32.26 7.35 -13.04
CA GLU A 172 -32.74 7.97 -14.28
C GLU A 172 -31.58 8.58 -15.07
N THR A 173 -30.71 9.34 -14.40
CA THR A 173 -29.50 9.90 -15.00
C THR A 173 -28.53 8.81 -15.47
N ILE A 174 -28.45 7.68 -14.74
CA ILE A 174 -27.65 6.52 -15.15
C ILE A 174 -28.23 5.88 -16.41
N ALA A 175 -29.55 5.74 -16.50
CA ALA A 175 -30.22 5.20 -17.68
C ALA A 175 -29.98 6.07 -18.92
N GLU A 176 -30.04 7.40 -18.78
CA GLU A 176 -29.74 8.34 -19.89
C GLU A 176 -28.29 8.20 -20.38
N ALA A 177 -27.33 8.12 -19.46
CA ALA A 177 -25.92 7.93 -19.82
C ALA A 177 -25.69 6.60 -20.58
N LEU A 178 -26.36 5.53 -20.17
CA LEU A 178 -26.27 4.24 -20.85
C LEU A 178 -26.85 4.29 -22.27
N GLU A 179 -27.96 5.02 -22.48
CA GLU A 179 -28.52 5.19 -23.83
C GLU A 179 -27.57 5.95 -24.75
N VAL A 180 -26.91 7.00 -24.26
CA VAL A 180 -25.89 7.72 -25.03
C VAL A 180 -24.73 6.80 -25.43
N LEU A 181 -24.26 5.94 -24.53
CA LEU A 181 -23.19 4.98 -24.81
C LEU A 181 -23.65 3.91 -25.82
N LYS A 182 -24.89 3.40 -25.72
CA LYS A 182 -25.46 2.47 -26.69
C LYS A 182 -25.59 3.08 -28.09
N MET A 183 -25.94 4.36 -28.18
CA MET A 183 -25.92 5.09 -29.45
C MET A 183 -24.50 5.23 -30.00
N ALA A 184 -23.52 5.51 -29.14
CA ALA A 184 -22.12 5.66 -29.53
C ALA A 184 -21.48 4.35 -30.05
N LEU A 185 -21.95 3.18 -29.62
CA LEU A 185 -21.55 1.88 -30.19
C LEU A 185 -21.88 1.74 -31.69
N ARG A 186 -22.86 2.50 -32.17
CA ARG A 186 -23.28 2.50 -33.59
C ARG A 186 -22.69 3.67 -34.39
N SER A 187 -21.76 4.44 -33.80
CA SER A 187 -21.11 5.56 -34.49
C SER A 187 -20.19 5.06 -35.60
N ASP A 188 -20.03 5.82 -36.69
CA ASP A 188 -19.05 5.51 -37.75
C ASP A 188 -17.60 5.75 -37.32
N ASP A 189 -17.40 6.50 -36.22
CA ASP A 189 -16.09 6.78 -35.63
C ASP A 189 -15.59 5.59 -34.78
N PRO A 190 -14.49 4.90 -35.20
CA PRO A 190 -13.94 3.75 -34.49
C PRO A 190 -13.50 4.07 -33.06
N ASP A 191 -12.89 5.24 -32.81
CA ASP A 191 -12.40 5.62 -31.48
C ASP A 191 -13.55 5.92 -30.54
N ARG A 192 -14.65 6.48 -31.09
CA ARG A 192 -15.88 6.70 -30.34
C ARG A 192 -16.60 5.39 -29.99
N ARG A 193 -16.60 4.41 -30.90
CA ARG A 193 -17.16 3.07 -30.63
C ARG A 193 -16.36 2.33 -29.57
N GLU A 194 -15.04 2.36 -29.64
CA GLU A 194 -14.17 1.68 -28.68
C GLU A 194 -14.34 2.24 -27.27
N ARG A 195 -14.35 3.57 -27.13
CA ARG A 195 -14.61 4.23 -25.84
C ARG A 195 -15.97 3.90 -25.28
N ALA A 196 -17.00 3.82 -26.12
CA ALA A 196 -18.35 3.43 -25.69
C ALA A 196 -18.41 1.98 -25.22
N ALA A 197 -17.75 1.06 -25.92
CA ALA A 197 -17.66 -0.34 -25.53
C ALA A 197 -16.92 -0.52 -24.20
N ALA A 198 -15.78 0.15 -24.02
CA ALA A 198 -15.02 0.12 -22.78
C ALA A 198 -15.82 0.66 -21.60
N ALA A 199 -16.55 1.76 -21.78
CA ALA A 199 -17.38 2.36 -20.75
C ALA A 199 -18.56 1.46 -20.33
N ILE A 200 -19.24 0.82 -21.29
CA ILE A 200 -20.35 -0.12 -20.99
C ILE A 200 -19.82 -1.37 -20.28
N LEU A 201 -18.70 -1.94 -20.72
CA LEU A 201 -18.08 -3.09 -20.06
C LEU A 201 -17.59 -2.77 -18.64
N GLY A 202 -17.17 -1.53 -18.40
CA GLY A 202 -16.80 -1.04 -17.07
C GLY A 202 -17.99 -0.88 -16.12
N TYR A 203 -19.17 -0.52 -16.65
CA TYR A 203 -20.41 -0.43 -15.87
C TYR A 203 -21.06 -1.78 -15.56
N ALA A 204 -20.89 -2.78 -16.45
CA ALA A 204 -21.52 -4.10 -16.31
C ALA A 204 -20.75 -5.08 -15.41
N LYS A 205 -19.67 -4.65 -14.74
CA LYS A 205 -18.89 -5.43 -13.76
C LYS A 205 -19.26 -5.02 -12.35
#